data_AF-A0A5R9DXC3-F1
#
_entry.id   AF-A0A5R9DXC3-F1
#
_cell.length_a   1.000
_cell.length_b   1.000
_cell.length_c   1.000
_cell.angle_alpha   90.00
_cell.angle_beta   90.00
_cell.angle_gamma   90.00
#
_symmetry.space_group_name_H-M   'P 1'
#
loop_
_entity.id
_entity.type
_entity.pdbx_description
1 polymer ?
#
loop_
_entity_poly.entity_id
_entity_poly.type
_entity_poly.pdbx_seq_one_letter_code
_entity_poly.pdbx_strand_id
1 'polypeptide(L)' 'VEAAGIDFYFADAYSAWQRGTNENSNGLLREFFPKKTDLARVISQELNQALWLMNNRPRKCLNYQTPLEVFLHELLLIE' A
#
# COMPACT_ATOMS: atom_id res chain seq x y z
N VAL A 1 -4.27 -18.14 4.78
CA VAL A 1 -4.42 -17.23 5.93
C VAL A 1 -4.69 -18.05 7.18
N GLU A 2 -5.83 -18.75 7.29
CA GLU A 2 -6.09 -19.72 8.38
C GLU A 2 -5.02 -20.82 8.47
N ALA A 3 -4.70 -21.48 7.35
CA ALA A 3 -3.67 -22.52 7.32
C ALA A 3 -2.25 -21.99 7.65
N ALA A 4 -2.04 -20.68 7.58
CA ALA A 4 -0.77 -20.03 7.92
C ALA A 4 -0.74 -19.53 9.37
N GLY A 5 -1.83 -19.70 10.14
CA GLY A 5 -1.93 -19.19 11.51
C GLY A 5 -1.94 -17.66 11.59
N ILE A 6 -2.34 -16.98 10.51
CA ILE A 6 -2.37 -15.50 10.45
C ILE A 6 -3.79 -15.03 10.73
N ASP A 7 -3.94 -14.15 11.72
CA ASP A 7 -5.22 -13.51 12.03
C ASP A 7 -5.71 -12.66 10.86
N PHE A 8 -7.02 -12.62 10.65
CA PHE A 8 -7.64 -11.78 9.64
C PHE A 8 -8.81 -10.98 10.22
N TYR A 9 -9.00 -9.80 9.66
CA TYR A 9 -9.95 -8.82 10.16
C TYR A 9 -10.77 -8.26 9.00
N PHE A 10 -12.04 -7.97 9.26
CA PHE A 10 -12.92 -7.27 8.32
C PHE A 10 -13.26 -5.89 8.86
N ALA A 11 -13.50 -4.94 7.96
CA ALA A 11 -14.12 -3.68 8.33
C ALA A 11 -15.60 -3.92 8.66
N ASP A 12 -16.09 -3.21 9.68
CA ASP A 12 -17.48 -3.20 10.07
C ASP A 12 -18.35 -2.64 8.94
N ALA A 13 -19.59 -3.10 8.88
CA ALA A 13 -20.56 -2.62 7.91
C ALA A 13 -20.69 -1.08 8.00
N TYR A 14 -20.75 -0.44 6.84
CA TYR A 14 -20.84 1.03 6.69
C TYR A 14 -19.69 1.84 7.32
N SER A 15 -18.59 1.19 7.70
CA SER A 15 -17.45 1.84 8.37
C SER A 15 -16.28 2.08 7.44
N ALA A 16 -16.51 2.86 6.37
CA ALA A 16 -15.51 3.09 5.32
C ALA A 16 -14.18 3.70 5.82
N TRP A 17 -14.21 4.43 6.94
CA TRP A 17 -13.01 5.01 7.56
C TRP A 17 -12.01 3.95 8.06
N GLN A 18 -12.46 2.73 8.39
CA GLN A 18 -11.57 1.62 8.78
C GLN A 18 -10.67 1.14 7.64
N ARG A 19 -10.94 1.59 6.40
CA ARG A 19 -10.15 1.29 5.20
C ARG A 19 -9.43 2.50 4.62
N GLY A 20 -9.37 3.61 5.37
CA GLY A 20 -8.86 4.89 4.85
C GLY A 20 -7.47 4.80 4.21
N THR A 21 -6.55 4.05 4.82
CA THR A 21 -5.19 3.84 4.29
C THR A 21 -5.19 3.08 2.96
N ASN A 22 -6.05 2.07 2.83
CA ASN A 22 -6.16 1.28 1.59
C ASN A 22 -6.70 2.15 0.46
N GLU A 23 -7.74 2.93 0.72
CA GLU A 23 -8.34 3.81 -0.30
C GLU A 23 -7.39 4.94 -0.72
N ASN A 24 -6.62 5.51 0.22
CA ASN A 24 -5.55 6.46 -0.11
C ASN A 24 -4.47 5.82 -1.00
N SER A 25 -4.01 4.62 -0.64
CA SER A 25 -3.00 3.86 -1.40
C SER A 25 -3.49 3.51 -2.81
N ASN A 26 -4.76 3.12 -2.95
CA ASN A 26 -5.40 2.90 -4.24
C ASN A 26 -5.44 4.18 -5.08
N GLY A 27 -5.76 5.33 -4.47
CA GLY A 27 -5.73 6.63 -5.14
C GLY A 27 -4.37 6.97 -5.73
N LEU A 28 -3.30 6.72 -4.98
CA LEU A 28 -1.91 6.93 -5.42
C LEU A 28 -1.52 6.01 -6.57
N LEU A 29 -1.93 4.73 -6.51
CA LEU A 29 -1.72 3.80 -7.62
C LEU A 29 -2.41 4.28 -8.91
N ARG A 30 -3.56 4.96 -8.79
CA ARG A 30 -4.29 5.52 -9.93
C ARG A 30 -3.63 6.74 -10.56
N GLU A 31 -2.62 7.35 -9.94
CA GLU A 31 -1.75 8.33 -10.61
C GLU A 31 -0.89 7.67 -11.70
N PHE A 32 -0.51 6.39 -11.53
CA PHE A 32 0.26 5.61 -12.50
C PHE A 32 -0.63 4.85 -13.47
N PHE A 33 -1.72 4.29 -12.99
CA PHE A 33 -2.66 3.49 -13.77
C PHE A 33 -4.07 4.09 -13.68
N PRO A 34 -4.41 5.06 -14.55
CA PRO A 34 -5.68 5.77 -14.51
C PRO A 34 -6.91 4.84 -14.47
N LYS A 35 -8.06 5.39 -14.08
CA LYS A 35 -9.31 4.62 -14.11
C LYS A 35 -9.53 4.03 -15.50
N LYS A 36 -10.07 2.80 -15.55
CA LYS A 36 -10.26 1.97 -16.75
C LYS A 36 -9.01 1.30 -17.32
N THR A 37 -7.82 1.52 -16.74
CA THR A 37 -6.67 0.65 -17.04
C THR A 37 -6.96 -0.77 -16.57
N ASP A 38 -6.84 -1.74 -17.48
CA ASP A 38 -6.88 -3.16 -17.19
C ASP A 38 -5.56 -3.58 -16.54
N LEU A 39 -5.55 -3.66 -15.21
CA LEU A 39 -4.35 -4.00 -14.43
C LEU A 39 -3.85 -5.43 -14.73
N ALA A 40 -4.69 -6.32 -15.27
CA ALA A 40 -4.25 -7.67 -15.67
C ALA A 40 -3.33 -7.64 -16.91
N ARG A 41 -3.33 -6.54 -17.66
CA ARG A 41 -2.47 -6.33 -18.84
C ARG A 41 -1.22 -5.50 -18.53
N VAL A 42 -1.13 -4.92 -17.34
CA VAL A 42 0.06 -4.17 -16.91
C VAL A 42 1.19 -5.16 -16.70
N ILE A 43 2.34 -4.91 -17.34
CA ILE A 43 3.49 -5.79 -17.19
C ILE A 43 4.10 -5.61 -15.78
N SER A 44 4.60 -6.71 -15.21
CA SER A 44 5.11 -6.71 -13.83
C SER A 44 6.21 -5.67 -13.60
N GLN A 45 7.03 -5.37 -14.61
CA GLN A 45 8.08 -4.36 -14.52
C GLN A 45 7.51 -2.94 -14.31
N GLU A 46 6.47 -2.56 -15.05
CA GLU A 46 5.80 -1.25 -14.90
C GLU A 46 5.13 -1.15 -13.53
N LEU A 47 4.45 -2.22 -13.10
CA LEU A 47 3.84 -2.27 -11.77
C LEU A 47 4.89 -2.12 -10.66
N ASN A 48 6.00 -2.85 -10.76
CA ASN A 48 7.09 -2.78 -9.78
C ASN A 48 7.73 -1.39 -9.75
N GLN A 49 7.88 -0.73 -10.89
CA GLN A 49 8.40 0.64 -10.94
C GLN A 49 7.45 1.62 -10.25
N ALA A 50 6.14 1.52 -10.50
CA ALA A 50 5.13 2.33 -9.82
C ALA A 50 5.16 2.11 -8.30
N LEU A 51 5.18 0.86 -7.85
CA LEU A 51 5.27 0.51 -6.43
C LEU A 51 6.56 1.01 -5.79
N TRP A 52 7.70 0.90 -6.48
CA TRP A 52 8.97 1.43 -5.99
C TRP A 52 8.90 2.95 -5.78
N LEU A 53 8.35 3.68 -6.74
CA LEU A 53 8.14 5.13 -6.61
C LEU A 53 7.15 5.47 -5.49
N MET A 54 6.08 4.69 -5.31
CA MET A 54 5.10 4.90 -4.25
C MET A 54 5.69 4.68 -2.85
N ASN A 55 6.53 3.65 -2.69
CA ASN A 55 7.17 3.27 -1.44
C ASN A 55 8.36 4.18 -1.08
N ASN A 56 8.97 4.83 -2.08
CA ASN A 56 10.01 5.84 -1.89
C ASN A 56 9.47 7.28 -1.93
N ARG A 57 8.14 7.48 -1.97
CA ARG A 57 7.53 8.82 -1.94
C ARG A 57 7.42 9.31 -0.50
N PRO A 58 8.06 10.43 -0.12
CA PRO A 58 7.89 11.06 1.20
C PRO A 58 6.42 11.29 1.57
N ARG A 59 6.02 10.97 2.80
CA ARG A 59 4.65 11.15 3.29
C ARG A 59 4.62 12.14 4.44
N LYS A 60 3.79 13.17 4.35
CA LYS A 60 3.61 14.15 5.43
C LYS A 60 3.19 13.50 6.75
N CYS A 61 2.35 12.46 6.71
CA CYS A 61 1.94 11.71 7.91
C CYS A 61 3.08 10.91 8.58
N LEU A 62 4.19 10.71 7.87
CA LEU A 62 5.40 10.04 8.37
C LEU A 62 6.53 11.06 8.60
N ASN A 63 6.19 12.32 8.91
CA ASN A 63 7.17 13.41 9.04
C ASN A 63 8.09 13.56 7.81
N TYR A 64 7.52 13.33 6.61
CA TYR A 64 8.22 13.35 5.33
C TYR A 64 9.27 12.24 5.13
N GLN A 65 9.26 11.19 5.95
CA GLN A 65 9.94 9.94 5.63
C GLN A 65 9.16 9.16 4.56
N THR A 66 9.86 8.24 3.90
CA THR A 66 9.25 7.32 2.94
C THR A 66 8.65 6.11 3.66
N PRO A 67 7.58 5.50 3.11
CA PRO A 67 7.04 4.26 3.64
C PRO A 67 8.09 3.14 3.76
N LEU A 68 9.03 3.07 2.82
CA LEU A 68 10.10 2.07 2.85
C LEU A 68 11.06 2.26 4.03
N GLU A 69 11.48 3.49 4.31
CA GLU A 69 12.36 3.80 5.45
C GLU A 69 11.70 3.42 6.77
N VAL A 70 10.44 3.83 6.98
CA VAL A 70 9.69 3.52 8.20
C VAL A 70 9.48 2.01 8.32
N PHE A 71 9.13 1.33 7.22
CA PHE A 71 8.95 -0.13 7.23
C PHE A 71 10.23 -0.87 7.64
N LEU A 72 11.38 -0.48 7.07
CA LEU A 72 12.67 -1.09 7.41
C LEU A 72 13.07 -0.80 8.85
N HIS A 73 12.80 0.41 9.37
CA HIS A 73 13.02 0.75 10.77
C HIS A 73 12.21 -0.15 11.70
N GLU A 74 10.91 -0.32 11.46
CA GLU A 74 10.04 -1.18 12.29
C GLU A 74 10.45 -2.65 12.21
N LEU A 75 10.87 -3.14 11.04
CA LEU A 75 11.33 -4.52 10.87
C LEU A 75 12.57 -4.81 11.74
N LEU A 76 13.52 -3.87 11.79
CA LEU A 76 14.73 -3.97 12.61
C LEU A 76 14.45 -3.94 14.12
N LEU A 77 13.28 -3.47 14.56
CA LEU A 77 12.88 -3.48 15.97
C LEU A 77 12.27 -4.83 16.40
N ILE A 78 11.85 -5.65 15.44
CA ILE A 78 11.21 -6.95 15.67
C ILE A 78 12.24 -8.09 15.66
N GLU A 79 13.40 -7.87 15.00
CA GLU A 79 14.57 -8.76 15.04
C GLU A 79 15.40 -8.60 16.32
#